data_AF-A0AA89BWX9-F1
#
_entry.id   AF-A0AA89BWX9-F1
#
_cell.length_a   1.000
_cell.length_b   1.000
_cell.length_c   1.000
_cell.angle_alpha   90.00
_cell.angle_beta   90.00
_cell.angle_gamma   90.00
#
_symmetry.space_group_name_H-M   'P 1'
#
loop_
_entity.id
_entity.type
_entity.pdbx_description
1 polymer ?
#
loop_
_entity_poly.entity_id
_entity_poly.type
_entity_poly.pdbx_seq_one_letter_code
_entity_poly.pdbx_strand_id
1 'polypeptide(L)'
;MSLYDRLSYFLFGTEKIVDIRQKLALLRERLRNGLQDKTLRMICTGSLGEGIAYPKSDDDFMIFSDKIQVVRKCSDAVKRLHLVLSYVKDSPGYCLLLDINRSYAVDVICFASGVPIVSSFLWKQKYTTAIEGDSVHGPCCSFVLGREDFDCAFCIPCNFWPDIAYDWINRNRANRWPSHEIIQTIVRNKCHVVPVGDPDSPFHDHSWRISFSDAERTLIHSFNHVQFLTYSILRLVLIDFFHRDELRTSHFELRTLIS
;
A
#
# COMPACT_ATOMS: atom_id res chain seq x y z
N MET A 1 -28.79 -25.91 1.89
CA MET A 1 -27.99 -24.67 1.96
C MET A 1 -26.53 -25.05 1.94
N SER A 2 -25.85 -24.75 0.84
CA SER A 2 -24.44 -25.12 0.61
C SER A 2 -23.50 -24.35 1.55
N LEU A 3 -22.26 -24.83 1.70
CA LEU A 3 -21.22 -24.11 2.44
C LEU A 3 -20.95 -22.72 1.81
N TYR A 4 -21.03 -22.65 0.47
CA TYR A 4 -20.96 -21.42 -0.31
C TYR A 4 -22.04 -20.42 0.10
N ASP A 5 -23.30 -20.86 0.21
CA ASP A 5 -24.40 -19.96 0.60
C ASP A 5 -24.20 -19.40 2.02
N ARG A 6 -23.64 -20.20 2.94
CA ARG A 6 -23.36 -19.74 4.32
C ARG A 6 -22.20 -18.76 4.39
N LEU A 7 -21.09 -19.04 3.70
CA LEU A 7 -19.93 -18.15 3.67
C LEU A 7 -20.20 -16.84 2.90
N SER A 8 -20.89 -16.94 1.75
CA SER A 8 -21.33 -15.78 0.96
C SER A 8 -22.34 -14.95 1.75
N TYR A 9 -23.34 -15.55 2.40
CA TYR A 9 -24.37 -14.76 3.07
C TYR A 9 -23.92 -14.15 4.40
N PHE A 10 -23.14 -14.88 5.22
CA PHE A 10 -22.81 -14.44 6.59
C PHE A 10 -21.47 -13.72 6.73
N LEU A 11 -20.46 -14.00 5.89
CA LEU A 11 -19.10 -13.46 6.08
C LEU A 11 -18.70 -12.44 5.01
N PHE A 12 -18.94 -12.72 3.73
CA PHE A 12 -18.38 -11.89 2.65
C PHE A 12 -19.41 -11.06 1.87
N GLY A 13 -20.67 -11.48 1.84
CA GLY A 13 -21.74 -10.86 1.05
C GLY A 13 -21.92 -11.51 -0.32
N THR A 14 -23.04 -11.17 -0.96
CA THR A 14 -23.32 -11.52 -2.36
C THR A 14 -22.52 -10.62 -3.31
N GLU A 15 -22.44 -11.01 -4.59
CA GLU A 15 -21.78 -10.21 -5.64
C GLU A 15 -22.23 -8.74 -5.64
N LYS A 16 -23.54 -8.51 -5.54
CA LYS A 16 -24.12 -7.15 -5.47
C LYS A 16 -23.65 -6.38 -4.24
N ILE A 17 -23.55 -7.04 -3.08
CA ILE A 17 -23.11 -6.41 -1.84
C ILE A 17 -21.62 -6.04 -1.95
N VAL A 18 -20.79 -6.93 -2.49
CA VAL A 18 -19.36 -6.67 -2.71
C VAL A 18 -19.16 -5.50 -3.67
N ASP A 19 -19.87 -5.48 -4.80
CA ASP A 19 -19.83 -4.36 -5.77
C ASP A 19 -20.23 -3.02 -5.13
N ILE A 20 -21.30 -3.02 -4.32
CA ILE A 20 -21.72 -1.82 -3.57
C ILE A 20 -20.61 -1.35 -2.62
N ARG A 21 -20.00 -2.26 -1.85
CA ARG A 21 -18.93 -1.90 -0.90
C ARG A 21 -17.71 -1.32 -1.60
N GLN A 22 -17.26 -1.92 -2.70
CA GLN A 22 -16.13 -1.43 -3.49
C GLN A 22 -16.42 -0.03 -4.06
N LYS A 23 -17.63 0.20 -4.59
CA LYS A 23 -18.06 1.52 -5.07
C LYS A 23 -18.14 2.56 -3.95
N LEU A 24 -18.65 2.17 -2.77
CA LEU A 24 -18.70 3.05 -1.60
C LEU A 24 -17.30 3.40 -1.10
N ALA A 25 -16.35 2.47 -1.12
CA ALA A 25 -14.96 2.74 -0.75
C ALA A 25 -14.32 3.79 -1.69
N LEU A 26 -14.52 3.65 -3.00
CA LEU A 26 -14.06 4.64 -4.00
C LEU A 26 -14.76 6.00 -3.86
N LEU A 27 -16.06 6.01 -3.52
CA LEU A 27 -16.79 7.25 -3.28
C LEU A 27 -16.29 7.94 -2.01
N ARG A 28 -16.08 7.20 -0.92
CA ARG A 28 -15.51 7.70 0.35
C ARG A 28 -14.13 8.31 0.11
N GLU A 29 -13.29 7.64 -0.68
CA GLU A 29 -11.98 8.15 -1.11
C GLU A 29 -12.12 9.51 -1.84
N ARG A 30 -12.98 9.57 -2.86
CA ARG A 30 -13.18 10.79 -3.66
C ARG A 30 -13.73 11.94 -2.84
N LEU A 31 -14.68 11.68 -1.94
CA LEU A 31 -15.25 12.69 -1.06
C LEU A 31 -14.18 13.23 -0.10
N ARG A 32 -13.40 12.36 0.55
CA ARG A 32 -12.34 12.79 1.46
C ARG A 32 -11.25 13.58 0.74
N ASN A 33 -10.83 13.13 -0.44
CA ASN A 33 -9.90 13.88 -1.30
C ASN A 33 -10.45 15.22 -1.81
N GLY A 34 -11.78 15.38 -1.88
CA GLY A 34 -12.42 16.63 -2.23
C GLY A 34 -12.60 17.61 -1.06
N LEU A 35 -12.60 17.11 0.18
CA LEU A 35 -12.80 17.89 1.41
C LEU A 35 -11.49 18.29 2.10
N GLN A 36 -10.43 17.48 1.99
CA GLN A 36 -9.12 17.77 2.59
C GLN A 36 -8.37 18.90 1.87
N ASP A 37 -7.42 19.53 2.58
CA ASP A 37 -6.47 20.48 1.99
C ASP A 37 -5.87 19.87 0.70
N LYS A 38 -5.78 20.66 -0.38
CA LYS A 38 -5.35 20.22 -1.73
C LYS A 38 -3.93 19.65 -1.77
N THR A 39 -3.24 19.59 -0.64
CA THR A 39 -1.85 19.19 -0.49
C THR A 39 -1.68 17.69 -0.24
N LEU A 40 -2.66 17.02 0.38
CA LEU A 40 -2.63 15.59 0.66
C LEU A 40 -3.77 14.86 -0.06
N ARG A 41 -3.46 13.67 -0.56
CA ARG A 41 -4.40 12.71 -1.12
C ARG A 41 -4.35 11.43 -0.32
N MET A 42 -5.45 10.70 -0.35
CA MET A 42 -5.57 9.40 0.26
C MET A 42 -6.12 8.37 -0.73
N ILE A 43 -5.71 7.12 -0.52
CA ILE A 43 -6.23 5.93 -1.19
C ILE A 43 -6.78 4.99 -0.11
N CYS A 44 -8.03 4.57 -0.25
CA CYS A 44 -8.64 3.55 0.61
C CYS A 44 -8.03 2.19 0.29
N THR A 45 -7.28 1.59 1.21
CA THR A 45 -6.65 0.28 1.03
C THR A 45 -7.23 -0.74 2.01
N GLY A 46 -6.62 -1.92 2.09
CA GLY A 46 -6.99 -2.92 3.09
C GLY A 46 -8.35 -3.55 2.86
N SER A 47 -8.84 -4.25 3.89
CA SER A 47 -10.05 -5.08 3.78
C SER A 47 -11.28 -4.29 3.32
N LEU A 48 -11.55 -3.15 3.95
CA LEU A 48 -12.67 -2.28 3.60
C LEU A 48 -12.51 -1.67 2.20
N GLY A 49 -11.28 -1.25 1.83
CA GLY A 49 -10.98 -0.75 0.48
C GLY A 49 -11.17 -1.80 -0.62
N GLU A 50 -10.99 -3.08 -0.30
CA GLU A 50 -11.19 -4.22 -1.18
C GLU A 50 -12.65 -4.68 -1.27
N GLY A 51 -13.52 -4.23 -0.35
CA GLY A 51 -14.92 -4.64 -0.24
C GLY A 51 -15.18 -5.81 0.72
N ILE A 52 -14.18 -6.19 1.52
CA ILE A 52 -14.26 -7.22 2.55
C ILE A 52 -14.56 -6.53 3.89
N ALA A 53 -15.65 -6.92 4.56
CA ALA A 53 -16.08 -6.31 5.81
C ALA A 53 -16.04 -7.33 6.96
N TYR A 54 -14.93 -7.35 7.71
CA TYR A 54 -14.84 -8.10 8.96
C TYR A 54 -15.43 -7.31 10.13
N PRO A 55 -15.98 -7.96 11.18
CA PRO A 55 -16.58 -7.28 12.34
C PRO A 55 -15.66 -6.32 13.11
N LYS A 56 -14.33 -6.44 12.96
CA LYS A 56 -13.31 -5.58 13.57
C LYS A 56 -12.38 -4.96 12.53
N SER A 57 -12.91 -4.62 11.36
CA SER A 57 -12.09 -3.98 10.33
C SER A 57 -11.83 -2.53 10.70
N ASP A 58 -10.56 -2.15 10.64
CA ASP A 58 -10.06 -0.79 10.69
C ASP A 58 -10.08 -0.14 9.29
N ASP A 59 -10.01 1.19 9.27
CA ASP A 59 -9.91 1.95 8.03
C ASP A 59 -8.43 2.14 7.64
N ASP A 60 -7.96 1.34 6.67
CA ASP A 60 -6.62 1.43 6.11
C ASP A 60 -6.51 2.50 5.01
N PHE A 61 -5.56 3.42 5.16
CA PHE A 61 -5.28 4.45 4.16
C PHE A 61 -3.82 4.54 3.77
N MET A 62 -3.57 4.71 2.48
CA MET A 62 -2.32 5.28 2.00
C MET A 62 -2.50 6.78 1.80
N ILE A 63 -1.70 7.60 2.49
CA ILE A 63 -1.76 9.06 2.42
C ILE A 63 -0.47 9.57 1.76
N PHE A 64 -0.57 10.51 0.83
CA PHE A 64 0.58 11.09 0.14
C PHE A 64 0.34 12.52 -0.35
N SER A 65 1.41 13.23 -0.71
CA SER A 65 1.33 14.55 -1.35
C SER A 65 1.76 14.48 -2.81
N ASP A 66 1.05 15.19 -3.70
CA ASP A 66 1.49 15.36 -5.10
C ASP A 66 2.76 16.21 -5.26
N LYS A 67 3.20 16.87 -4.18
CA LYS A 67 4.39 17.74 -4.18
C LYS A 67 5.70 16.94 -4.16
N ILE A 68 5.66 15.70 -3.70
CA ILE A 68 6.81 14.83 -3.53
C ILE A 68 6.58 13.57 -4.37
N GLN A 69 7.58 13.16 -5.15
CA GLN A 69 7.51 11.93 -5.92
C GLN A 69 8.87 11.27 -6.04
N VAL A 70 8.87 9.95 -6.09
CA VAL A 70 10.04 9.15 -6.40
C VAL A 70 10.20 9.08 -7.92
N VAL A 71 11.42 9.32 -8.41
CA VAL A 71 11.78 9.37 -9.82
C VAL A 71 12.99 8.50 -10.13
N ARG A 72 13.18 8.15 -11.41
CA ARG A 72 14.43 7.54 -11.87
C ARG A 72 15.55 8.58 -11.89
N LYS A 73 16.79 8.12 -11.64
CA LYS A 73 18.00 8.96 -11.65
C LYS A 73 18.21 9.78 -12.93
N CYS A 74 17.64 9.35 -14.06
CA CYS A 74 17.80 10.00 -15.38
C CYS A 74 16.66 10.96 -15.77
N SER A 75 15.85 11.45 -14.84
CA SER A 75 14.69 12.30 -15.17
C SER A 75 14.98 13.80 -14.98
N ASP A 76 15.04 14.55 -16.09
CA ASP A 76 15.34 15.99 -16.17
C ASP A 76 14.22 16.94 -15.69
N ALA A 77 13.11 16.44 -15.16
CA ALA A 77 11.95 17.28 -14.87
C ALA A 77 12.15 18.14 -13.60
N VAL A 78 12.04 19.46 -13.74
CA VAL A 78 12.14 20.44 -12.63
C VAL A 78 10.80 21.13 -12.44
N LYS A 79 9.93 20.60 -11.55
CA LYS A 79 8.75 21.29 -10.96
C LYS A 79 8.29 20.75 -9.58
N ARG A 80 8.69 19.54 -9.16
CA ARG A 80 8.29 18.88 -7.89
C ARG A 80 9.51 18.44 -7.09
N LEU A 81 9.35 18.15 -5.79
CA LEU A 81 10.42 17.50 -5.03
C LEU A 81 10.61 16.08 -5.55
N HIS A 82 11.80 15.79 -6.04
CA HIS A 82 12.15 14.53 -6.65
C HIS A 82 13.09 13.76 -5.73
N LEU A 83 12.72 12.53 -5.40
CA LEU A 83 13.57 11.59 -4.70
C LEU A 83 14.04 10.54 -5.69
N VAL A 84 15.33 10.23 -5.71
CA VAL A 84 15.84 9.19 -6.60
C VAL A 84 15.78 7.84 -5.89
N LEU A 85 15.13 6.86 -6.53
CA LEU A 85 15.10 5.49 -6.03
C LEU A 85 16.45 4.82 -6.26
N SER A 86 17.02 4.26 -5.20
CA SER A 86 18.16 3.35 -5.26
C SER A 86 17.76 2.01 -4.65
N TYR A 87 17.84 0.93 -5.41
CA TYR A 87 17.52 -0.41 -4.90
C TYR A 87 18.55 -0.87 -3.87
N VAL A 88 18.10 -1.56 -2.82
CA VAL A 88 18.97 -2.26 -1.88
C VAL A 88 19.26 -3.64 -2.46
N LYS A 89 20.52 -3.91 -2.79
CA LYS A 89 20.94 -5.11 -3.53
C LYS A 89 20.50 -6.41 -2.87
N ASP A 90 20.57 -6.46 -1.54
CA ASP A 90 20.34 -7.68 -0.75
C ASP A 90 18.92 -7.78 -0.18
N SER A 91 18.07 -6.79 -0.47
CA SER A 91 16.69 -6.70 0.06
C SER A 91 15.69 -6.39 -1.06
N PRO A 92 15.32 -7.39 -1.90
CA PRO A 92 14.36 -7.21 -2.98
C PRO A 92 13.05 -6.59 -2.48
N GLY A 93 12.57 -5.55 -3.16
CA GLY A 93 11.37 -4.82 -2.76
C GLY A 93 11.62 -3.66 -1.78
N TYR A 94 12.84 -3.53 -1.24
CA TYR A 94 13.28 -2.39 -0.46
C TYR A 94 14.21 -1.46 -1.25
N CYS A 95 14.18 -0.18 -0.90
CA CYS A 95 14.93 0.86 -1.59
C CYS A 95 15.37 1.97 -0.61
N LEU A 96 16.42 2.69 -0.99
CA LEU A 96 16.81 3.96 -0.40
C LEU A 96 16.28 5.08 -1.29
N LEU A 97 15.88 6.18 -0.66
CA LEU A 97 15.43 7.39 -1.35
C LEU A 97 16.50 8.47 -1.19
N LEU A 98 17.07 8.94 -2.29
CA LEU A 98 18.07 10.00 -2.29
C LEU A 98 17.39 11.35 -2.50
N ASP A 99 17.69 12.35 -1.66
CA ASP A 99 17.24 13.72 -1.89
C ASP A 99 18.22 14.45 -2.83
N ILE A 100 17.76 14.72 -4.06
CA ILE A 100 18.55 15.42 -5.07
C ILE A 100 18.32 16.94 -5.10
N ASN A 101 17.22 17.43 -4.52
CA ASN A 101 16.84 18.84 -4.61
C ASN A 101 17.12 19.62 -3.31
N ARG A 102 17.62 18.95 -2.26
CA ARG A 102 18.04 19.54 -0.98
C ARG A 102 17.00 20.50 -0.40
N SER A 103 15.72 20.13 -0.45
CA SER A 103 14.64 21.04 -0.05
C SER A 103 13.38 20.34 0.42
N TYR A 104 12.67 21.03 1.32
CA TYR A 104 11.39 20.72 1.98
C TYR A 104 11.40 19.79 3.21
N ALA A 105 12.39 18.93 3.41
CA ALA A 105 12.31 17.89 4.44
C ALA A 105 13.64 17.68 5.19
N VAL A 106 14.29 18.77 5.64
CA VAL A 106 15.58 18.71 6.35
C VAL A 106 15.51 17.84 7.61
N ASP A 107 14.34 17.78 8.23
CA ASP A 107 14.02 17.02 9.45
C ASP A 107 14.04 15.50 9.27
N VAL A 108 13.94 15.00 8.04
CA VAL A 108 13.90 13.56 7.75
C VAL A 108 15.11 13.08 6.93
N ILE A 109 16.06 13.96 6.64
CA ILE A 109 17.26 13.64 5.86
C ILE A 109 18.40 13.19 6.77
N CYS A 110 19.02 12.08 6.42
CA CYS A 110 20.27 11.60 7.01
C CYS A 110 21.38 11.59 5.96
N PHE A 111 22.64 11.54 6.38
CA PHE A 111 23.79 11.40 5.48
C PHE A 111 24.45 10.05 5.65
N ALA A 112 24.40 9.22 4.61
CA ALA A 112 25.13 7.95 4.54
C ALA A 112 26.31 8.10 3.59
N SER A 113 27.55 8.05 4.11
CA SER A 113 28.78 8.26 3.32
C SER A 113 28.75 9.52 2.45
N GLY A 114 28.19 10.62 2.97
CA GLY A 114 28.08 11.91 2.25
C GLY A 114 26.89 12.02 1.29
N VAL A 115 26.08 10.98 1.14
CA VAL A 115 24.88 10.99 0.30
C VAL A 115 23.65 11.31 1.15
N PRO A 116 22.84 12.35 0.80
CA PRO A 116 21.61 12.66 1.51
C PRO A 116 20.53 11.62 1.18
N ILE A 117 20.02 10.96 2.22
CA ILE A 117 19.00 9.93 2.17
C ILE A 117 17.79 10.32 3.01
N VAL A 118 16.58 9.95 2.59
CA VAL A 118 15.37 10.18 3.37
C VAL A 118 15.17 8.98 4.30
N SER A 119 15.22 9.21 5.62
CA SER A 119 15.00 8.16 6.62
C SER A 119 13.50 7.82 6.72
N SER A 120 13.18 6.54 6.59
CA SER A 120 11.81 6.04 6.80
C SER A 120 11.39 6.16 8.27
N PHE A 121 12.32 5.98 9.21
CA PHE A 121 12.06 6.18 10.64
C PHE A 121 11.67 7.63 10.95
N LEU A 122 12.51 8.60 10.57
CA LEU A 122 12.23 10.02 10.80
C LEU A 122 10.97 10.47 10.06
N TRP A 123 10.74 9.92 8.87
CA TRP A 123 9.50 10.17 8.12
C TRP A 123 8.26 9.72 8.89
N LYS A 124 8.25 8.52 9.46
CA LYS A 124 7.12 8.09 10.31
C LYS A 124 6.95 9.01 11.50
N GLN A 125 8.03 9.31 12.21
CA GLN A 125 8.01 10.15 13.40
C GLN A 125 7.43 11.55 13.13
N LYS A 126 7.64 12.10 11.93
CA LYS A 126 7.06 13.38 11.50
C LYS A 126 5.52 13.40 11.50
N TYR A 127 4.89 12.26 11.23
CA TYR A 127 3.43 12.16 11.13
C TYR A 127 2.75 11.54 12.35
N THR A 128 3.52 10.97 13.29
CA THR A 128 2.97 10.50 14.56
C THR A 128 2.65 11.70 15.45
N THR A 129 1.41 11.83 15.93
CA THR A 129 0.94 13.06 16.58
C THR A 129 1.21 13.18 18.08
N ALA A 130 1.96 12.25 18.69
CA ALA A 130 2.21 12.20 20.14
C ALA A 130 0.93 12.25 21.00
N ILE A 131 -0.23 11.89 20.42
CA ILE A 131 -1.51 11.81 21.11
C ILE A 131 -1.61 10.44 21.79
N GLU A 132 -2.19 10.40 22.98
CA GLU A 132 -2.45 9.18 23.73
C GLU A 132 -3.41 8.27 22.94
N GLY A 133 -2.95 7.07 22.56
CA GLY A 133 -3.67 6.12 21.70
C GLY A 133 -3.07 5.94 20.31
N ASP A 134 -2.19 6.85 19.88
CA ASP A 134 -1.44 6.66 18.63
C ASP A 134 -0.43 5.53 18.78
N SER A 135 -0.31 4.68 17.77
CA SER A 135 0.72 3.64 17.72
C SER A 135 1.39 3.58 16.37
N VAL A 136 2.62 3.09 16.31
CA VAL A 136 3.34 2.88 15.06
C VAL A 136 3.61 1.39 14.90
N HIS A 137 3.17 0.82 13.78
CA HIS A 137 3.43 -0.58 13.46
C HIS A 137 3.67 -0.73 11.95
N GLY A 138 4.69 -1.52 11.60
CA GLY A 138 5.14 -1.65 10.21
C GLY A 138 5.31 -0.28 9.51
N PRO A 139 4.62 -0.04 8.37
CA PRO A 139 4.63 1.25 7.67
C PRO A 139 3.58 2.25 8.18
N CYS A 140 2.68 1.85 9.08
CA CYS A 140 1.49 2.61 9.45
C CYS A 140 1.65 3.34 10.78
N CYS A 141 0.93 4.45 10.89
CA CYS A 141 0.58 5.09 12.14
C CYS A 141 -0.92 4.86 12.38
N SER A 142 -1.26 4.27 13.52
CA SER A 142 -2.64 4.12 13.98
C SER A 142 -3.07 5.38 14.70
N PHE A 143 -4.26 5.88 14.38
CA PHE A 143 -4.88 7.03 15.01
C PHE A 143 -6.30 6.69 15.44
N VAL A 144 -6.71 7.18 16.60
CA VAL A 144 -8.10 7.08 17.06
C VAL A 144 -8.75 8.45 16.89
N LEU A 145 -9.74 8.55 16.00
CA LEU A 145 -10.52 9.79 15.85
C LEU A 145 -12.00 9.50 16.15
N GLY A 146 -12.43 9.90 17.35
CA GLY A 146 -13.78 9.64 17.83
C GLY A 146 -13.98 8.18 18.24
N ARG A 147 -14.68 7.41 17.40
CA ARG A 147 -14.93 5.96 17.60
C ARG A 147 -14.38 5.09 16.47
N GLU A 148 -13.62 5.70 15.56
CA GLU A 148 -13.03 5.02 14.41
C GLU A 148 -11.52 4.93 14.59
N ASP A 149 -10.97 3.74 14.33
CA ASP A 149 -9.54 3.46 14.30
C ASP A 149 -9.05 3.54 12.85
N PHE A 150 -7.97 4.27 12.65
CA PHE A 150 -7.40 4.56 11.34
C PHE A 150 -5.95 4.13 11.26
N ASP A 151 -5.63 3.30 10.28
CA ASP A 151 -4.25 2.91 9.99
C ASP A 151 -3.78 3.65 8.74
N CYS A 152 -2.87 4.60 8.91
CA CYS A 152 -2.39 5.43 7.81
C CYS A 152 -0.92 5.15 7.50
N ALA A 153 -0.65 4.72 6.26
CA ALA A 153 0.69 4.68 5.68
C ALA A 153 0.98 5.99 4.93
N PHE A 154 1.82 6.85 5.51
CA PHE A 154 2.29 8.08 4.85
C PHE A 154 3.33 7.75 3.79
N CYS A 155 2.86 7.50 2.58
CA CYS A 155 3.64 7.00 1.46
C CYS A 155 4.10 8.12 0.52
N ILE A 156 5.01 7.78 -0.39
CA ILE A 156 5.45 8.67 -1.46
C ILE A 156 5.12 8.00 -2.81
N PRO A 157 4.46 8.70 -3.75
CA PRO A 157 4.15 8.16 -5.07
C PRO A 157 5.42 7.88 -5.86
N CYS A 158 5.50 6.72 -6.48
CA CYS A 158 6.54 6.39 -7.44
C CYS A 158 6.07 6.75 -8.84
N ASN A 159 6.85 7.56 -9.56
CA ASN A 159 6.45 8.05 -10.88
C ASN A 159 6.69 7.05 -12.02
N PHE A 160 7.17 5.84 -11.72
CA PHE A 160 7.47 4.79 -12.67
C PHE A 160 7.10 3.41 -12.12
N TRP A 161 6.91 2.43 -13.02
CA TRP A 161 6.78 1.02 -12.62
C TRP A 161 8.17 0.46 -12.26
N PRO A 162 8.35 -0.13 -11.06
CA PRO A 162 9.66 -0.64 -10.62
C PRO A 162 10.21 -1.74 -11.53
N ASP A 163 11.52 -1.72 -11.77
CA ASP A 163 12.18 -2.70 -12.65
C ASP A 163 12.06 -4.13 -12.10
N ILE A 164 12.12 -4.28 -10.76
CA ILE A 164 11.90 -5.55 -10.06
C ILE A 164 10.52 -6.18 -10.35
N ALA A 165 9.54 -5.39 -10.74
CA ALA A 165 8.19 -5.85 -11.06
C ALA A 165 7.92 -5.89 -12.57
N TYR A 166 8.92 -5.68 -13.42
CA TYR A 166 8.71 -5.60 -14.87
C TYR A 166 8.21 -6.93 -15.46
N ASP A 167 8.70 -8.05 -14.92
CA ASP A 167 8.29 -9.40 -15.34
C ASP A 167 6.80 -9.66 -15.11
N TRP A 168 6.20 -9.01 -14.10
CA TRP A 168 4.77 -9.10 -13.86
C TRP A 168 3.95 -8.63 -15.06
N ILE A 169 4.39 -7.59 -15.77
CA ILE A 169 3.67 -7.06 -16.94
C ILE A 169 3.60 -8.12 -18.04
N ASN A 170 4.74 -8.76 -18.33
CA ASN A 170 4.92 -9.66 -19.47
C ASN A 170 4.67 -11.14 -19.14
N ARG A 171 4.32 -11.47 -17.90
CA ARG A 171 4.02 -12.84 -17.47
C ARG A 171 2.96 -13.48 -18.38
N ASN A 172 3.25 -14.69 -18.85
CA ASN A 172 2.29 -15.49 -19.62
C ASN A 172 1.16 -15.98 -18.69
N ARG A 173 -0.10 -15.74 -19.07
CA ARG A 173 -1.27 -16.02 -18.24
C ARG A 173 -2.23 -16.94 -18.98
N ALA A 174 -2.38 -18.17 -18.51
CA ALA A 174 -3.17 -19.22 -19.16
C ALA A 174 -4.64 -18.82 -19.38
N ASN A 175 -5.22 -18.05 -18.46
CA ASN A 175 -6.64 -17.68 -18.48
C ASN A 175 -6.89 -16.23 -18.93
N ARG A 176 -5.87 -15.53 -19.45
CA ARG A 176 -5.96 -14.10 -19.86
C ARG A 176 -6.53 -13.16 -18.79
N TRP A 177 -6.48 -13.56 -17.51
CA TRP A 177 -6.78 -12.73 -16.36
C TRP A 177 -5.48 -12.36 -15.64
N PRO A 178 -5.29 -11.10 -15.22
CA PRO A 178 -6.14 -9.93 -15.50
C PRO A 178 -6.15 -9.56 -16.99
N SER A 179 -7.18 -8.85 -17.42
CA SER A 179 -7.26 -8.36 -18.80
C SER A 179 -6.15 -7.35 -19.09
N HIS A 180 -5.87 -7.10 -20.37
CA HIS A 180 -4.84 -6.15 -20.77
C HIS A 180 -5.15 -4.74 -20.27
N GLU A 181 -6.42 -4.34 -20.24
CA GLU A 181 -6.89 -3.05 -19.75
C GLU A 181 -6.63 -2.87 -18.25
N ILE A 182 -6.81 -3.94 -17.46
CA ILE A 182 -6.50 -3.94 -16.03
C ILE A 182 -4.98 -3.83 -15.82
N ILE A 183 -4.18 -4.57 -16.58
CA ILE A 183 -2.71 -4.47 -16.53
C ILE A 183 -2.26 -3.04 -16.87
N GLN A 184 -2.78 -2.45 -17.95
CA GLN A 184 -2.45 -1.07 -18.33
C GLN A 184 -2.87 -0.07 -17.26
N THR A 185 -4.04 -0.25 -16.64
CA THR A 185 -4.51 0.60 -15.55
C THR A 185 -3.56 0.56 -14.37
N ILE A 186 -3.13 -0.64 -13.97
CA ILE A 186 -2.17 -0.85 -12.88
C ILE A 186 -0.83 -0.20 -13.19
N VAL A 187 -0.26 -0.46 -14.37
CA VAL A 187 1.04 0.12 -14.78
C VAL A 187 0.97 1.64 -14.87
N ARG A 188 -0.16 2.20 -15.32
CA ARG A 188 -0.40 3.65 -15.37
C ARG A 188 -0.48 4.29 -13.99
N ASN A 189 -1.13 3.61 -13.05
CA ASN A 189 -1.23 4.05 -11.64
C ASN A 189 0.10 3.86 -10.88
N LYS A 190 1.01 3.05 -11.42
CA LYS A 190 2.37 2.83 -10.92
C LYS A 190 2.35 2.17 -9.54
N CYS A 191 3.18 2.66 -8.62
CA CYS A 191 3.27 2.15 -7.26
C CYS A 191 3.60 3.29 -6.29
N HIS A 192 3.74 2.94 -5.01
CA HIS A 192 4.16 3.87 -3.97
C HIS A 192 5.36 3.28 -3.22
N VAL A 193 6.00 4.08 -2.40
CA VAL A 193 6.96 3.61 -1.38
C VAL A 193 6.44 3.97 0.00
N VAL A 194 6.52 3.02 0.94
CA VAL A 194 6.03 3.16 2.31
C VAL A 194 7.19 3.12 3.31
N PRO A 195 7.10 3.84 4.44
CA PRO A 195 8.22 4.05 5.35
C PRO A 195 8.41 2.88 6.30
N VAL A 196 8.81 1.73 5.77
CA VAL A 196 9.21 0.55 6.52
C VAL A 196 10.43 -0.06 5.85
N GLY A 197 11.48 -0.28 6.65
CA GLY A 197 12.69 -0.93 6.18
C GLY A 197 12.66 -2.44 6.30
N ASP A 198 13.68 -3.06 5.73
CA ASP A 198 13.93 -4.47 5.89
C ASP A 198 14.45 -4.72 7.32
N PRO A 199 13.75 -5.51 8.17
CA PRO A 199 14.15 -5.76 9.55
C PRO A 199 15.55 -6.36 9.69
N ASP A 200 16.00 -7.12 8.68
CA ASP A 200 17.29 -7.80 8.71
C ASP A 200 18.42 -6.91 8.13
N SER A 201 18.09 -5.73 7.63
CA SER A 201 19.05 -4.81 7.03
C SER A 201 19.65 -3.85 8.07
N PRO A 202 20.97 -3.60 8.03
CA PRO A 202 21.57 -2.53 8.82
C PRO A 202 21.03 -1.13 8.46
N PHE A 203 20.35 -1.00 7.31
CA PHE A 203 19.70 0.24 6.86
C PHE A 203 18.18 0.23 7.11
N HIS A 204 17.66 -0.57 8.05
CA HIS A 204 16.22 -0.66 8.32
C HIS A 204 15.55 0.71 8.60
N ASP A 205 16.16 1.58 9.40
CA ASP A 205 15.61 2.91 9.71
C ASP A 205 15.70 3.93 8.55
N HIS A 206 16.39 3.55 7.48
CA HIS A 206 16.64 4.39 6.31
C HIS A 206 15.94 3.88 5.05
N SER A 207 15.63 2.59 5.01
CA SER A 207 15.07 1.93 3.83
C SER A 207 13.55 2.02 3.82
N TRP A 208 13.04 2.00 2.60
CA TRP A 208 11.63 2.12 2.25
C TRP A 208 11.20 0.88 1.49
N ARG A 209 9.95 0.46 1.65
CA ARG A 209 9.41 -0.69 0.93
C ARG A 209 8.55 -0.23 -0.23
N ILE A 210 8.72 -0.85 -1.39
CA ILE A 210 7.83 -0.68 -2.54
C ILE A 210 6.47 -1.27 -2.19
N SER A 211 5.40 -0.50 -2.43
CA SER A 211 4.03 -0.89 -2.14
C SER A 211 3.20 -0.91 -3.41
N PHE A 212 2.52 -2.04 -3.63
CA PHE A 212 1.60 -2.28 -4.73
C PHE A 212 0.12 -2.30 -4.26
N SER A 213 -0.21 -1.74 -3.08
CA SER A 213 -1.57 -1.83 -2.53
C SER A 213 -2.67 -1.29 -3.46
N ASP A 214 -2.42 -0.23 -4.24
CA ASP A 214 -3.41 0.26 -5.22
C ASP A 214 -3.56 -0.70 -6.42
N ALA A 215 -2.46 -1.35 -6.83
CA ALA A 215 -2.49 -2.39 -7.85
C ALA A 215 -3.25 -3.63 -7.36
N GLU A 216 -2.99 -4.08 -6.13
CA GLU A 216 -3.69 -5.18 -5.46
C GLU A 216 -5.19 -4.90 -5.40
N ARG A 217 -5.58 -3.71 -4.93
CA ARG A 217 -6.98 -3.28 -4.89
C ARG A 217 -7.63 -3.29 -6.27
N THR A 218 -6.93 -2.77 -7.28
CA THR A 218 -7.40 -2.75 -8.67
C THR A 218 -7.62 -4.18 -9.20
N LEU A 219 -6.74 -5.13 -8.87
CA LEU A 219 -6.92 -6.55 -9.22
C LEU A 219 -8.14 -7.14 -8.52
N ILE A 220 -8.31 -6.90 -7.23
CA ILE A 220 -9.41 -7.44 -6.43
C ILE A 220 -10.77 -6.90 -6.90
N HIS A 221 -10.83 -5.61 -7.27
CA HIS A 221 -12.02 -5.02 -7.88
C HIS A 221 -12.34 -5.57 -9.28
N SER A 222 -11.38 -6.25 -9.93
CA SER A 222 -11.59 -6.93 -11.21
C SER A 222 -12.04 -8.39 -11.09
N PHE A 223 -12.09 -8.93 -9.87
CA PHE A 223 -12.51 -10.31 -9.65
C PHE A 223 -14.00 -10.53 -9.96
N ASN A 224 -14.30 -11.69 -10.54
CA ASN A 224 -15.65 -12.22 -10.44
C ASN A 224 -15.93 -12.69 -9.00
N HIS A 225 -17.20 -12.92 -8.67
CA HIS A 225 -17.57 -13.22 -7.29
C HIS A 225 -16.91 -14.49 -6.72
N VAL A 226 -16.67 -15.52 -7.54
CA VAL A 226 -16.02 -16.76 -7.09
C VAL A 226 -14.54 -16.53 -6.77
N GLN A 227 -13.84 -15.76 -7.60
CA GLN A 227 -12.45 -15.36 -7.35
C GLN A 227 -12.34 -14.53 -6.07
N PHE A 228 -13.25 -13.57 -5.89
CA PHE A 228 -13.32 -12.75 -4.69
C PHE A 228 -13.50 -13.60 -3.43
N LEU A 229 -14.51 -14.49 -3.41
CA LEU A 229 -14.76 -15.37 -2.26
C LEU A 229 -13.57 -16.29 -1.96
N THR A 230 -12.94 -16.84 -3.00
CA THR A 230 -11.76 -17.70 -2.86
C THR A 230 -10.60 -16.93 -2.22
N TYR A 231 -10.33 -15.71 -2.72
CA TYR A 231 -9.34 -14.81 -2.14
C TYR A 231 -9.66 -14.48 -0.68
N SER A 232 -10.91 -14.10 -0.37
CA SER A 232 -11.28 -13.70 0.99
C SER A 232 -11.20 -14.87 1.98
N ILE A 233 -11.57 -16.08 1.57
CA ILE A 233 -11.41 -17.29 2.39
C ILE A 233 -9.93 -17.59 2.64
N LEU A 234 -9.10 -17.56 1.59
CA LEU A 234 -7.67 -17.80 1.73
C LEU A 234 -7.02 -16.76 2.66
N ARG A 235 -7.43 -15.50 2.53
CA ARG A 235 -7.00 -14.42 3.42
C ARG A 235 -7.40 -14.68 4.87
N LEU A 236 -8.64 -15.08 5.13
CA LEU A 236 -9.08 -15.46 6.49
C LEU A 236 -8.29 -16.62 7.07
N VAL A 237 -8.07 -17.67 6.27
CA VAL A 237 -7.31 -18.85 6.71
C VAL A 237 -5.90 -18.43 7.11
N LEU A 238 -5.22 -17.64 6.30
CA LEU A 238 -3.85 -17.22 6.61
C LEU A 238 -3.78 -16.27 7.80
N ILE A 239 -4.76 -15.38 7.95
CA ILE A 239 -4.90 -14.56 9.15
C ILE A 239 -5.03 -15.46 10.40
N ASP A 240 -5.91 -16.47 10.39
CA ASP A 240 -6.07 -17.38 11.54
C ASP A 240 -4.82 -18.23 11.81
N PHE A 241 -4.18 -18.78 10.76
CA PHE A 241 -2.95 -19.56 10.89
C PHE A 241 -1.81 -18.73 11.47
N PHE A 242 -1.54 -17.54 10.92
CA PHE A 242 -0.43 -16.70 11.38
C PHE A 242 -0.71 -16.01 12.72
N HIS A 243 -1.99 -15.73 13.06
CA HIS A 243 -2.32 -15.27 14.42
C HIS A 243 -2.07 -16.33 15.48
N ARG A 244 -2.09 -17.62 15.14
CA ARG A 244 -1.80 -18.72 16.09
C ARG A 244 -0.31 -18.94 16.32
N ASP A 245 0.55 -18.54 15.39
CA ASP A 245 1.99 -18.87 15.42
C ASP A 245 2.92 -17.71 15.84
N GLU A 246 2.41 -16.53 16.26
CA GLU A 246 3.23 -15.33 16.58
C GLU A 246 4.24 -14.90 15.49
N LEU A 247 4.16 -15.47 14.28
CA LEU A 247 5.01 -15.12 13.15
C LEU A 247 4.42 -13.88 12.44
N ARG A 248 5.14 -12.77 12.57
CA ARG A 248 4.86 -11.41 12.04
C ARG A 248 4.85 -11.31 10.49
N THR A 249 4.29 -12.28 9.77
CA THR A 249 4.38 -12.37 8.31
C THR A 249 3.04 -12.62 7.62
N SER A 250 1.93 -12.15 8.19
CA SER A 250 0.59 -12.44 7.65
C SER A 250 0.21 -11.74 6.32
N HIS A 251 0.98 -10.76 5.84
CA HIS A 251 0.60 -9.98 4.65
C HIS A 251 1.45 -10.22 3.39
N PHE A 252 2.61 -10.87 3.48
CA PHE A 252 3.54 -10.96 2.34
C PHE A 252 3.29 -12.18 1.43
N GLU A 253 2.83 -13.31 1.97
CA GLU A 253 2.78 -14.58 1.23
C GLU A 253 1.52 -14.76 0.36
N LEU A 254 0.42 -14.08 0.69
CA LEU A 254 -0.77 -13.99 -0.18
C LEU A 254 -0.52 -13.21 -1.46
N ARG A 255 0.36 -12.21 -1.38
CA ARG A 255 0.64 -11.27 -2.48
C ARG A 255 1.35 -11.96 -3.63
N THR A 256 2.14 -13.00 -3.36
CA THR A 256 2.83 -13.81 -4.37
C THR A 256 1.91 -14.80 -5.11
N LEU A 257 0.72 -15.10 -4.58
CA LEU A 257 -0.25 -16.00 -5.24
C LEU A 257 -1.18 -15.28 -6.22
N ILE A 258 -1.34 -13.96 -6.07
CA ILE A 258 -2.21 -13.11 -6.92
C ILE A 258 -1.39 -12.25 -7.90
N SER A 259 -0.11 -12.01 -7.63
CA SER A 259 0.86 -11.44 -8.57
C SER A 259 1.56 -12.51 -9.40
#